data_AF-A0A4S4DIU9-F1
#
_entry.id   AF-A0A4S4DIU9-F1
#
_cell.length_a   1.000
_cell.length_b   1.000
_cell.length_c   1.000
_cell.angle_alpha   90.00
_cell.angle_beta   90.00
_cell.angle_gamma   90.00
#
_symmetry.space_group_name_H-M   'P 1'
#
loop_
_entity.id
_entity.type
_entity.pdbx_description
1 polymer ?
#
loop_
_entity_poly.entity_id
_entity_poly.type
_entity_poly.pdbx_seq_one_letter_code
_entity_poly.pdbx_strand_id
1 'polypeptide(L)'
;MSKIKKKKLGYVFRIPGTYAEVPYEIPYAGNLCKYLMVACGRASVFILRKRAQTIVQAWDHAVGMICVHEAGGKVTDWRGSQLDLAADQVDRRFIYPSGGVLVANSSLHSKLLELISSSSSVV
;
A
#
# COMPACT_ATOMS: atom_id res chain seq x y z
N MET A 1 -0.01 -13.32 -31.08
CA MET A 1 0.67 -13.20 -29.77
C MET A 1 -0.22 -12.39 -28.83
N SER A 2 -0.88 -13.03 -27.86
CA SER A 2 -1.74 -12.37 -26.88
C SER A 2 -0.88 -11.63 -25.83
N LYS A 3 -1.04 -10.31 -25.72
CA LYS A 3 -0.39 -9.50 -24.68
C LYS A 3 -1.06 -9.81 -23.34
N ILE A 4 -0.42 -10.64 -22.52
CA ILE A 4 -0.82 -10.86 -21.13
C ILE A 4 -0.72 -9.50 -20.39
N LYS A 5 -1.87 -8.92 -20.02
CA LYS A 5 -1.93 -7.72 -19.19
C LYS A 5 -1.36 -8.07 -17.81
N LYS A 6 -0.18 -7.53 -17.48
CA LYS A 6 0.49 -7.71 -16.18
C LYS A 6 -0.39 -7.11 -15.07
N LYS A 7 -0.91 -7.95 -14.17
CA LYS A 7 -1.67 -7.50 -12.98
C LYS A 7 -0.72 -6.82 -11.98
N LYS A 8 -0.89 -5.51 -11.71
CA LYS A 8 -0.29 -4.84 -10.53
C LYS A 8 -0.99 -5.39 -9.28
N LEU A 9 -0.38 -6.37 -8.62
CA LEU A 9 -0.94 -6.99 -7.41
C LEU A 9 -0.78 -6.08 -6.20
N GLY A 10 -1.88 -5.47 -5.77
CA GLY A 10 -1.99 -4.79 -4.48
C GLY A 10 -3.24 -5.29 -3.80
N TYR A 11 -3.10 -5.79 -2.57
CA TYR A 11 -4.15 -6.44 -1.80
C TYR A 11 -4.77 -5.45 -0.83
N VAL A 12 -6.08 -5.46 -0.70
CA VAL A 12 -6.78 -4.63 0.28
C VAL A 12 -7.63 -5.56 1.14
N PHE A 13 -7.48 -5.47 2.46
CA PHE A 13 -8.16 -6.35 3.40
C PHE A 13 -9.05 -5.55 4.35
N ARG A 14 -10.14 -6.18 4.79
CA ARG A 14 -11.00 -5.72 5.89
C ARG A 14 -10.90 -6.73 7.04
N ILE A 15 -10.63 -6.28 8.26
CA ILE A 15 -10.55 -7.13 9.45
C ILE A 15 -11.98 -7.29 10.04
N PRO A 16 -12.43 -8.51 10.41
CA PRO A 16 -13.83 -8.75 10.78
C PRO A 16 -14.28 -8.09 12.09
N GLY A 17 -15.56 -7.70 12.11
CA GLY A 17 -16.29 -7.05 13.21
C GLY A 17 -17.65 -6.47 12.76
N THR A 18 -17.85 -6.32 11.45
CA THR A 18 -19.10 -5.89 10.81
C THR A 18 -19.29 -6.71 9.53
N TYR A 19 -20.45 -7.34 9.34
CA TYR A 19 -20.82 -8.21 8.22
C TYR A 19 -20.37 -7.68 6.83
N ALA A 20 -19.58 -8.48 6.11
CA ALA A 20 -19.58 -8.71 4.66
C ALA A 20 -18.18 -9.09 4.12
N GLU A 21 -18.02 -10.40 3.85
CA GLU A 21 -17.42 -11.05 2.68
C GLU A 21 -16.01 -10.70 2.17
N VAL A 22 -15.16 -11.74 2.16
CA VAL A 22 -13.97 -12.08 1.32
C VAL A 22 -13.00 -10.97 0.85
N PRO A 23 -11.69 -11.26 0.71
CA PRO A 23 -10.73 -10.29 0.19
C PRO A 23 -11.21 -9.76 -1.16
N TYR A 24 -11.65 -8.50 -1.19
CA TYR A 24 -11.96 -7.82 -2.44
C TYR A 24 -10.63 -7.53 -3.13
N GLU A 25 -10.21 -8.42 -4.01
CA GLU A 25 -9.38 -7.95 -5.11
C GLU A 25 -10.22 -6.88 -5.82
N ILE A 26 -9.71 -5.64 -5.89
CA ILE A 26 -10.24 -4.66 -6.84
C ILE A 26 -9.33 -4.70 -8.07
N PRO A 27 -9.54 -5.67 -8.98
CA PRO A 27 -8.63 -5.89 -10.11
C PRO A 27 -8.59 -4.70 -11.08
N TYR A 28 -9.56 -3.79 -11.03
CA TYR A 28 -9.70 -2.69 -11.99
C TYR A 28 -9.60 -1.29 -11.39
N ALA A 29 -9.26 -1.15 -10.10
CA ALA A 29 -9.09 0.17 -9.50
C ALA A 29 -7.62 0.60 -9.47
N GLY A 30 -7.38 1.83 -9.92
CA GLY A 30 -6.08 2.49 -9.79
C GLY A 30 -5.66 2.63 -8.32
N ASN A 31 -4.37 2.92 -8.10
CA ASN A 31 -3.80 2.99 -6.75
C ASN A 31 -4.55 4.00 -5.87
N LEU A 32 -4.94 5.16 -6.40
CA LEU A 32 -5.72 6.18 -5.68
C LEU A 32 -6.96 5.60 -4.97
N CYS A 33 -7.77 4.81 -5.69
CA CYS A 33 -8.97 4.21 -5.11
C CYS A 33 -8.65 3.27 -3.94
N LYS A 34 -7.50 2.57 -3.99
CA LYS A 34 -7.08 1.67 -2.92
C LYS A 34 -6.71 2.43 -1.64
N TYR A 35 -6.04 3.58 -1.77
CA TYR A 35 -5.81 4.50 -0.66
C TYR A 35 -7.12 5.05 -0.09
N LEU A 36 -8.01 5.53 -0.96
CA LEU A 36 -9.28 6.11 -0.54
C LEU A 36 -10.17 5.11 0.19
N MET A 37 -10.15 3.84 -0.19
CA MET A 37 -10.88 2.83 0.59
C MET A 37 -10.40 2.73 2.04
N VAL A 38 -9.08 2.87 2.28
CA VAL A 38 -8.54 2.88 3.64
C VAL A 38 -8.88 4.19 4.34
N ALA A 39 -8.70 5.33 3.66
CA ALA A 39 -9.02 6.65 4.22
C ALA A 39 -10.50 6.78 4.62
N CYS A 40 -11.41 6.23 3.81
CA CYS A 40 -12.85 6.23 4.09
C CYS A 40 -13.29 5.11 5.06
N GLY A 41 -12.37 4.33 5.63
CA GLY A 41 -12.69 3.22 6.55
C GLY A 41 -13.42 2.03 5.90
N ARG A 42 -13.50 1.98 4.57
CA ARG A 42 -14.10 0.85 3.83
C ARG A 42 -13.16 -0.36 3.75
N ALA A 43 -11.87 -0.10 3.91
CA ALA A 43 -10.77 -1.04 4.00
C ALA A 43 -10.03 -0.86 5.33
N SER A 44 -9.49 -1.94 5.89
CA SER A 44 -8.61 -1.87 7.06
C SER A 44 -7.14 -1.68 6.67
N VAL A 45 -6.71 -2.29 5.59
CA VAL A 45 -5.30 -2.25 5.14
C VAL A 45 -5.20 -2.37 3.62
N PHE A 46 -4.23 -1.68 3.01
CA PHE A 46 -3.77 -1.88 1.65
C PHE A 46 -2.28 -2.23 1.64
N ILE A 47 -1.93 -3.35 1.01
CA ILE A 47 -0.56 -3.89 0.90
C ILE A 47 -0.20 -4.01 -0.58
N LEU A 48 0.82 -3.27 -1.00
CA LEU A 48 1.47 -3.43 -2.29
C LEU A 48 2.81 -4.11 -2.06
N ARG A 49 3.03 -5.29 -2.66
CA ARG A 49 4.33 -5.98 -2.60
C ARG A 49 5.21 -5.57 -3.79
N LYS A 50 6.44 -5.15 -3.52
CA LYS A 50 7.45 -4.91 -4.56
C LYS A 50 7.93 -6.26 -5.10
N ARG A 51 7.68 -6.52 -6.38
CA ARG A 51 8.31 -7.59 -7.17
C ARG A 51 9.38 -6.97 -8.06
N ALA A 52 10.26 -7.78 -8.65
CA ALA A 52 11.35 -7.31 -9.53
C ALA A 52 10.88 -6.38 -10.68
N GLN A 53 9.60 -6.48 -11.07
CA GLN A 53 8.99 -5.68 -12.14
C GLN A 53 7.97 -4.65 -11.63
N THR A 54 7.81 -4.49 -10.31
CA THR A 54 6.85 -3.54 -9.74
C THR A 54 7.42 -2.13 -9.81
N ILE A 55 6.95 -1.38 -10.80
CA ILE A 55 7.22 0.05 -10.92
C ILE A 55 6.17 0.82 -10.14
N VAL A 56 6.63 1.61 -9.16
CA VAL A 56 5.79 2.44 -8.30
C VAL A 56 6.02 3.89 -8.71
N GLN A 57 5.04 4.52 -9.33
CA GLN A 57 5.12 5.92 -9.75
C GLN A 57 4.73 6.83 -8.60
N ALA A 58 5.47 7.92 -8.40
CA ALA A 58 5.24 8.82 -7.26
C ALA A 58 3.82 9.42 -7.29
N TRP A 59 3.36 9.89 -8.44
CA TRP A 59 2.04 10.52 -8.59
C TRP A 59 0.86 9.56 -8.38
N ASP A 60 1.02 8.26 -8.66
CA ASP A 60 0.00 7.23 -8.42
C ASP A 60 -0.27 7.04 -6.91
N HIS A 61 0.64 7.53 -6.05
CA HIS A 61 0.67 7.30 -4.61
C HIS A 61 0.49 8.60 -3.81
N ALA A 62 1.09 9.71 -4.25
CA ALA A 62 1.16 10.97 -3.50
C ALA A 62 -0.21 11.47 -3.02
N VAL A 63 -1.21 11.53 -3.91
CA VAL A 63 -2.56 11.99 -3.56
C VAL A 63 -3.20 11.05 -2.54
N GLY A 64 -3.06 9.75 -2.74
CA GLY A 64 -3.61 8.74 -1.83
C GLY A 64 -2.96 8.78 -0.44
N MET A 65 -1.66 9.06 -0.37
CA MET A 65 -0.93 9.23 0.90
C MET A 65 -1.49 10.40 1.70
N ILE A 66 -1.68 11.57 1.07
CA ILE A 66 -2.24 12.75 1.72
C ILE A 66 -3.63 12.41 2.30
N CYS A 67 -4.52 11.84 1.49
CA CYS A 67 -5.86 11.47 1.96
C CYS A 67 -5.83 10.51 3.17
N VAL A 68 -4.95 9.52 3.16
CA VAL A 68 -4.82 8.58 4.27
C VAL A 68 -4.26 9.27 5.52
N HIS A 69 -3.27 10.14 5.37
CA HIS A 69 -2.69 10.88 6.49
C HIS A 69 -3.69 11.83 7.14
N GLU A 70 -4.45 12.58 6.35
CA GLU A 70 -5.52 13.46 6.84
C GLU A 70 -6.64 12.67 7.55
N ALA A 71 -6.91 11.45 7.10
CA ALA A 71 -7.84 10.53 7.78
C ALA A 71 -7.25 9.87 9.05
N GLY A 72 -6.06 10.26 9.51
CA GLY A 72 -5.40 9.70 10.69
C GLY A 72 -4.72 8.35 10.47
N GLY A 73 -4.55 7.94 9.21
CA GLY A 73 -3.84 6.74 8.80
C GLY A 73 -2.33 6.96 8.59
N LYS A 74 -1.65 5.86 8.26
CA LYS A 74 -0.22 5.81 7.99
C LYS A 74 0.05 5.11 6.68
N VAL A 75 1.04 5.63 5.96
CA VAL A 75 1.60 5.03 4.75
C VAL A 75 3.11 4.93 4.93
N THR A 76 3.65 3.72 4.85
CA THR A 76 5.08 3.45 4.96
C THR A 76 5.51 2.35 4.01
N ASP A 77 6.81 2.13 3.91
CA ASP A 77 7.33 0.88 3.38
C ASP A 77 7.23 -0.27 4.40
N TRP A 78 7.67 -1.48 4.04
CA TRP A 78 7.54 -2.63 4.95
C TRP A 78 8.50 -2.57 6.15
N ARG A 79 9.44 -1.62 6.17
CA ARG A 79 10.32 -1.33 7.31
C ARG A 79 9.77 -0.22 8.21
N GLY A 80 8.61 0.34 7.88
CA GLY A 80 8.03 1.47 8.60
C GLY A 80 8.64 2.82 8.24
N SER A 81 9.49 2.89 7.22
CA SER A 81 10.05 4.16 6.73
C SER A 81 9.01 4.91 5.91
N GLN A 82 8.97 6.24 6.07
CA GLN A 82 8.09 7.06 5.24
C GLN A 82 8.48 6.93 3.76
N LEU A 83 7.48 6.98 2.88
CA LEU A 83 7.74 6.96 1.46
C LEU A 83 8.34 8.30 1.05
N ASP A 84 9.58 8.25 0.61
CA ASP A 84 10.25 9.40 0.03
C ASP A 84 9.70 9.69 -1.36
N LEU A 85 8.78 10.66 -1.42
CA LEU A 85 8.26 11.23 -2.66
C LEU A 85 9.19 12.31 -3.22
N ALA A 86 10.16 12.76 -2.42
CA ALA A 86 10.84 14.01 -2.58
C ALA A 86 12.24 13.90 -3.18
N ALA A 87 12.87 12.72 -3.30
CA ALA A 87 14.29 12.55 -3.68
C ALA A 87 14.77 13.21 -5.00
N ASP A 88 14.82 14.54 -5.00
CA ASP A 88 15.80 15.54 -5.43
C ASP A 88 16.46 15.42 -6.81
N GLN A 89 16.01 14.51 -7.68
CA GLN A 89 16.61 14.32 -9.00
C GLN A 89 15.58 14.57 -10.09
N VAL A 90 15.87 15.56 -10.94
CA VAL A 90 15.27 15.71 -12.27
C VAL A 90 15.24 14.32 -12.90
N ASP A 91 14.06 13.88 -13.34
CA ASP A 91 13.75 12.58 -13.97
C ASP A 91 13.33 11.38 -13.10
N ARG A 92 13.31 11.44 -11.75
CA ARG A 92 12.83 10.30 -10.94
C ARG A 92 11.31 10.29 -10.73
N ARG A 93 10.62 9.78 -11.75
CA ARG A 93 9.17 9.44 -11.78
C ARG A 93 8.76 8.31 -10.82
N PHE A 94 9.72 7.67 -10.16
CA PHE A 94 9.54 6.40 -9.47
C PHE A 94 10.03 6.45 -8.02
N ILE A 95 9.31 5.75 -7.14
CA ILE A 95 9.70 5.55 -5.74
C ILE A 95 10.11 4.10 -5.48
N TYR A 96 10.99 3.90 -4.50
CA TYR A 96 11.61 2.59 -4.23
C TYR A 96 11.42 2.13 -2.79
N PRO A 97 10.17 1.90 -2.34
CA PRO A 97 9.93 1.41 -1.00
C PRO A 97 10.60 0.06 -0.75
N SER A 98 11.12 -0.15 0.46
CA SER A 98 11.64 -1.45 0.89
C SER A 98 10.49 -2.44 1.07
N GLY A 99 10.52 -3.58 0.37
CA GLY A 99 9.48 -4.61 0.40
C GLY A 99 8.17 -4.24 -0.31
N GLY A 100 7.78 -2.97 -0.33
CA GLY A 100 6.55 -2.48 -0.95
C GLY A 100 5.87 -1.41 -0.10
N VAL A 101 4.60 -1.11 -0.37
CA VAL A 101 3.84 -0.08 0.35
C VAL A 101 2.85 -0.73 1.31
N LEU A 102 2.77 -0.20 2.53
CA LEU A 102 1.83 -0.57 3.56
C LEU A 102 0.98 0.65 3.94
N VAL A 103 -0.34 0.47 3.98
CA VAL A 103 -1.32 1.52 4.24
C VAL A 103 -2.35 0.98 5.22
N ALA A 104 -2.54 1.63 6.36
CA ALA A 104 -3.56 1.26 7.35
C ALA A 104 -3.86 2.44 8.28
N ASN A 105 -4.86 2.29 9.16
CA ASN A 105 -5.02 3.22 10.28
C ASN A 105 -3.82 3.15 11.23
N SER A 106 -3.60 4.20 12.03
CA SER A 106 -2.40 4.28 12.90
C SER A 106 -2.23 3.09 13.86
N SER A 107 -3.31 2.57 14.45
CA SER A 107 -3.23 1.45 15.41
C SER A 107 -2.87 0.12 14.75
N LEU A 108 -3.54 -0.23 13.65
CA LEU A 108 -3.29 -1.45 12.89
C LEU A 108 -1.93 -1.41 12.21
N HIS A 109 -1.54 -0.25 11.69
CA HIS A 109 -0.26 -0.07 11.02
C HIS A 109 0.91 -0.46 11.92
N SER A 110 0.93 -0.01 13.18
CA SER A 110 1.97 -0.36 14.15
C SER A 110 2.03 -1.87 14.42
N LYS A 111 0.87 -2.52 14.61
CA LYS A 111 0.79 -3.99 14.82
C LYS A 111 1.30 -4.77 13.61
N LEU A 112 0.98 -4.32 12.39
CA LEU A 112 1.43 -4.97 11.17
C LEU A 112 2.95 -4.86 11.00
N LEU A 113 3.55 -3.72 11.32
CA LEU A 113 5.02 -3.56 11.28
C LEU A 113 5.72 -4.49 12.29
N GLU A 114 5.16 -4.67 13.48
CA GLU A 114 5.67 -5.60 14.49
C GLU A 114 5.60 -7.06 13.99
N LEU A 115 4.49 -7.45 13.35
CA LEU A 115 4.34 -8.78 12.75
C LEU A 115 5.31 -9.01 11.57
N ILE A 116 5.55 -7.99 10.74
CA ILE A 116 6.51 -8.08 9.63
C ILE A 116 7.94 -8.20 10.17
N SER A 117 8.27 -7.47 11.23
CA SER A 117 9.60 -7.49 11.85
C SER A 117 9.88 -8.83 12.54
N SER A 118 8.90 -9.38 13.26
CA SER A 118 9.03 -10.68 13.93
C SER A 118 9.13 -11.85 12.95
N SER A 119 8.37 -11.82 11.84
CA SER A 119 8.46 -12.86 10.80
C SER A 119 9.74 -12.82 9.96
N SER A 120 10.41 -11.67 9.86
CA SER A 120 11.69 -11.54 9.13
C SER A 120 12.89 -12.17 9.87
N SER A 121 12.74 -12.52 11.15
CA SER A 121 13.78 -13.22 11.93
C SER A 121 13.73 -14.75 11.78
N VAL A 122 12.76 -15.27 11.02
CA VAL A 122 12.56 -16.70 10.74
C VAL A 122 12.83 -16.97 9.26
N VAL A 123 14.07 -16.69 8.82
CA VAL A 123 14.65 -17.22 7.58
C VAL A 123 16.14 -17.45 7.81
#